data_AF-H0T3Z4-F1
#
_entry.id   AF-H0T3Z4-F1
#
_cell.length_a   1.000
_cell.length_b   1.000
_cell.length_c   1.000
_cell.angle_alpha   90.00
_cell.angle_beta   90.00
_cell.angle_gamma   90.00
#
_symmetry.space_group_name_H-M   'P 1'
#
loop_
_entity.id
_entity.type
_entity.pdbx_description
1 polymer ?
#
loop_
_entity_poly.entity_id
_entity_poly.type
_entity_poly.pdbx_seq_one_letter_code
_entity_poly.pdbx_strand_id
1 'polypeptide(L)' 'MSDGFFVDWDGNLRSAADPGGGYLCDIDTVARYVAVTTKSGTLVHEATFFRTTADVEKAGIKAQLVPGSHPWGKKADGF' A
#
# COMPACT_ATOMS: atom_id res chain seq x y z
N MET A 1 15.36 -0.22 2.83
CA MET A 1 13.90 -0.41 2.98
C MET A 1 13.29 0.79 2.30
N SER A 2 12.44 0.58 1.30
CA SER A 2 12.03 1.66 0.40
C SER A 2 10.84 2.42 1.01
N ASP A 3 11.09 3.64 1.44
CA ASP A 3 10.17 4.53 2.18
C ASP A 3 9.07 5.18 1.31
N GLY A 4 8.43 4.41 0.44
CA GLY A 4 7.35 4.94 -0.39
C GLY A 4 5.96 4.57 0.09
N PHE A 5 4.97 5.01 -0.67
CA PHE A 5 3.56 4.92 -0.36
C PHE A 5 2.78 4.34 -1.53
N PHE A 6 1.66 3.74 -1.21
CA PHE A 6 0.71 3.23 -2.18
C PHE A 6 -0.70 3.30 -1.60
N VAL A 7 -1.70 3.24 -2.48
CA VAL A 7 -3.10 3.24 -2.06
C VAL A 7 -3.61 1.79 -2.09
N ASP A 8 -4.19 1.35 -0.98
CA ASP A 8 -4.81 0.03 -0.88
C ASP A 8 -6.17 -0.02 -1.61
N TRP A 9 -6.75 -1.21 -1.72
CA TRP A 9 -8.06 -1.40 -2.35
C TRP A 9 -9.22 -0.70 -1.60
N ASP A 10 -9.01 -0.32 -0.34
CA ASP A 10 -9.96 0.41 0.50
C ASP A 10 -9.83 1.93 0.37
N GLY A 11 -8.84 2.41 -0.39
CA GLY A 11 -8.55 3.83 -0.59
C GLY A 11 -7.68 4.45 0.50
N ASN A 12 -7.09 3.65 1.40
CA ASN A 12 -6.15 4.14 2.40
C ASN A 12 -4.77 4.29 1.80
N LEU A 13 -4.06 5.34 2.21
CA LEU A 13 -2.65 5.50 1.91
C LEU A 13 -1.85 4.69 2.94
N ARG A 14 -0.95 3.83 2.46
CA ARG A 14 -0.10 2.98 3.29
C ARG A 14 1.37 3.18 2.96
N SER A 15 2.21 2.93 3.97
CA SER A 15 3.65 2.85 3.79
C SER A 15 4.03 1.48 3.21
N ALA A 16 4.91 1.44 2.22
CA ALA A 16 5.46 0.19 1.72
C ALA A 16 6.44 -0.46 2.72
N ALA A 17 6.97 0.31 3.68
CA ALA A 17 7.81 -0.22 4.75
C ALA A 17 7.00 -0.89 5.88
N ASP A 18 5.75 -0.49 6.06
CA ASP A 18 4.80 -1.08 7.02
C ASP A 18 3.39 -1.12 6.42
N PRO A 19 3.12 -2.07 5.50
CA PRO A 19 1.81 -2.16 4.85
C PRO A 19 0.73 -2.66 5.82
N GLY A 20 1.09 -3.23 6.97
CA GLY A 20 0.14 -3.84 7.90
C GLY A 20 -0.38 -5.20 7.45
N GLY A 21 -1.25 -5.83 8.26
CA GLY A 21 -1.88 -7.11 7.93
C GLY A 21 -0.94 -8.33 7.85
N GLY A 22 0.34 -8.15 8.19
CA GLY A 22 1.36 -9.19 8.04
C GLY A 22 1.87 -9.38 6.61
N TYR A 23 1.56 -8.45 5.71
CA TYR A 23 2.02 -8.45 4.32
C TYR A 23 3.42 -7.84 4.16
N LEU A 24 4.00 -8.05 2.99
CA LEU A 24 5.26 -7.47 2.53
C LEU A 24 5.02 -6.70 1.23
N CYS A 25 5.92 -5.77 0.90
CA CYS A 25 5.89 -5.01 -0.34
C CYS A 25 7.17 -5.22 -1.16
N ASP A 26 7.00 -5.63 -2.41
CA ASP A 26 8.02 -5.61 -3.44
C ASP A 26 7.80 -4.39 -4.33
N ILE A 27 8.84 -3.57 -4.50
CA ILE A 27 8.73 -2.27 -5.18
C ILE A 27 9.60 -2.27 -6.42
N ASP A 28 8.99 -1.98 -7.56
CA ASP A 28 9.70 -1.60 -8.78
C ASP A 28 9.60 -0.08 -8.95
N THR A 29 10.69 0.62 -8.66
CA THR A 29 10.77 2.08 -8.77
C THR A 29 10.80 2.58 -10.21
N VAL A 30 11.23 1.75 -11.17
CA VAL A 30 11.28 2.10 -12.60
C VAL A 30 9.87 2.04 -13.17
N ALA A 31 9.13 0.96 -12.88
CA ALA A 31 7.74 0.80 -13.28
C ALA A 31 6.75 1.60 -12.41
N ARG A 32 7.22 2.17 -11.28
CA ARG A 32 6.40 2.81 -10.24
C ARG A 32 5.29 1.88 -9.75
N TYR A 33 5.68 0.68 -9.37
CA TYR A 33 4.77 -0.41 -9.04
C TYR A 33 5.08 -0.97 -7.64
N VAL A 34 4.03 -1.34 -6.93
CA VAL A 34 4.08 -2.07 -5.66
C VAL A 34 3.28 -3.35 -5.79
N ALA A 35 3.94 -4.49 -5.56
CA ALA A 35 3.31 -5.76 -5.30
C ALA A 35 3.23 -5.97 -3.78
N VAL A 36 2.02 -6.09 -3.25
CA VAL A 36 1.79 -6.50 -1.87
C VAL A 36 1.61 -8.00 -1.84
N THR A 37 2.43 -8.68 -1.05
CA THR A 37 2.48 -10.14 -0.97
C THR A 37 2.27 -10.66 0.44
N THR A 38 1.77 -11.88 0.57
CA THR A 38 1.85 -12.63 1.83
C THR A 38 3.32 -12.97 2.13
N LYS A 39 3.61 -13.37 3.37
CA LYS A 39 4.94 -13.86 3.74
C LYS A 39 5.40 -15.08 2.94
N SER A 40 4.47 -15.82 2.32
CA SER A 40 4.76 -16.95 1.44
C SER A 40 4.97 -16.55 -0.02
N GLY A 41 4.89 -15.25 -0.36
CA GLY A 41 5.09 -14.73 -1.70
C GLY A 41 3.85 -14.71 -2.60
N THR A 42 2.66 -14.96 -2.06
CA THR A 42 1.41 -14.85 -2.83
C THR A 42 1.04 -13.38 -3.01
N LEU A 43 0.86 -12.93 -4.24
CA LEU A 43 0.39 -11.58 -4.57
C LEU A 43 -1.05 -11.39 -4.11
N VAL A 44 -1.32 -10.31 -3.37
CA VAL A 44 -2.66 -9.98 -2.84
C VAL A 44 -3.16 -8.61 -3.29
N HIS A 45 -2.26 -7.67 -3.61
CA HIS A 45 -2.63 -6.35 -4.11
C HIS A 45 -1.53 -5.76 -4.97
N GLU A 46 -1.95 -4.99 -5.97
CA GLU A 46 -1.08 -4.26 -6.88
C GLU A 46 -1.43 -2.79 -6.82
N ALA A 47 -0.44 -1.92 -6.74
CA ALA A 47 -0.65 -0.49 -6.67
C ALA A 47 0.45 0.31 -7.36
N THR A 48 0.13 1.56 -7.65
CA THR A 48 1.13 2.55 -8.07
C THR A 48 2.00 2.96 -6.89
N PHE A 49 3.32 2.94 -7.09
CA PHE A 49 4.30 3.45 -6.13
C PHE A 49 4.39 4.98 -6.20
N PHE A 50 4.24 5.61 -5.04
CA PHE A 50 4.52 7.03 -4.83
C PHE A 50 5.69 7.17 -3.87
N ARG A 51 6.63 8.06 -4.19
CA ARG A 51 7.82 8.22 -3.34
C ARG A 51 7.54 9.02 -2.08
N THR A 52 6.58 9.94 -2.16
CA THR A 52 6.17 10.79 -1.04
C THR A 52 4.65 10.93 -1.03
N THR A 53 4.09 11.31 0.12
CA THR A 53 2.66 11.65 0.22
C THR A 53 2.29 12.85 -0.67
N ALA A 54 3.21 13.79 -0.89
CA ALA A 54 3.01 14.91 -1.81
C ALA A 54 2.85 14.47 -3.28
N ASP A 55 3.52 13.39 -3.70
CA ASP A 55 3.35 12.82 -5.05
C ASP A 55 1.95 12.22 -5.23
N VAL A 56 1.36 11.67 -4.16
CA VAL A 56 -0.02 11.15 -4.14
C VAL A 56 -1.01 12.30 -4.33
N GLU A 57 -0.83 13.39 -3.58
CA GLU A 57 -1.66 14.60 -3.69
C GLU A 57 -1.54 15.24 -5.07
N LYS A 58 -0.33 15.31 -5.63
CA LYS A 58 -0.08 15.82 -6.99
C LYS A 58 -0.76 14.96 -8.07
N ALA A 59 -0.93 13.66 -7.82
CA ALA A 59 -1.71 12.78 -8.68
C ALA A 59 -3.22 12.97 -8.53
N GLY A 60 -3.68 13.88 -7.66
CA GLY A 60 -5.09 14.18 -7.42
C GLY A 60 -5.79 13.17 -6.51
N ILE A 61 -5.04 12.29 -5.84
CA ILE A 61 -5.59 11.24 -5.00
C ILE A 61 -5.74 11.76 -3.57
N LYS A 62 -6.97 11.65 -3.04
CA LYS A 62 -7.30 11.96 -1.64
C LYS A 62 -7.42 10.65 -0.87
N ALA A 63 -6.35 10.29 -0.16
CA ALA A 63 -6.30 9.09 0.67
C ALA A 63 -5.73 9.43 2.04
N GLN A 64 -6.28 8.83 3.10
CA GLN A 64 -5.78 9.04 4.46
C GLN A 64 -4.61 8.09 4.73
N LEU A 65 -3.50 8.63 5.25
CA LEU A 65 -2.40 7.79 5.74
C LEU A 65 -2.84 7.03 6.99
N VAL A 66 -2.72 5.71 6.94
CA VAL A 66 -3.04 4.82 8.06
C VAL A 66 -1.78 4.08 8.56
N PRO A 67 -1.67 3.80 9.86
CA PRO A 67 -0.58 2.97 10.40
C PRO A 67 -0.75 1.50 9.98
N GLY A 68 0.31 0.69 10.02
CA GLY A 68 0.23 -0.74 9.71
C GLY A 68 -0.66 -1.56 10.66
N SER A 69 -1.00 -1.01 11.83
CA SER A 69 -2.00 -1.60 12.72
C SER A 69 -3.45 -1.43 12.21
N HIS A 70 -3.68 -0.57 11.21
CA HIS A 70 -4.98 -0.42 10.59
C HIS A 70 -5.32 -1.70 9.79
N PRO A 71 -6.47 -2.34 10.08
CA PRO A 71 -6.89 -3.55 9.38
C PRO A 71 -6.89 -3.38 7.87
N TRP A 72 -6.68 -4.49 7.16
CA TRP A 72 -6.97 -4.58 5.73
C TRP A 72 -8.40 -5.09 5.56
N GLY A 73 -9.15 -4.53 4.61
CA GLY A 73 -10.55 -4.86 4.40
C GLY A 73 -11.45 -4.27 5.47
N LYS A 74 -12.77 -4.31 5.21
CA LYS A 74 -13.79 -3.95 6.19
C LYS A 74 -14.47 -5.22 6.68
N LYS A 75 -15.01 -5.19 7.90
CA LYS A 75 -15.86 -6.28 8.42
C LYS A 75 -17.04 -6.61 7.49
N ALA A 76 -17.50 -5.63 6.72
CA ALA A 76 -18.57 -5.82 5.73
C ALA A 76 -18.15 -6.72 4.56
N ASP A 77 -16.85 -6.85 4.29
CA ASP A 77 -16.29 -7.67 3.22
C ASP A 77 -15.99 -9.11 3.69
N GLY A 78 -16.29 -9.44 4.96
CA GLY A 78 -16.20 -10.80 5.50
C GLY A 78 -14.86 -11.19 6.12
N PHE A 79 -13.98 -10.22 6.43
CA PHE A 79 -12.67 -10.41 7.08
C PHE A 79 -12.71 -10.36 8.60
#